data_AF-A0A6S7IND9-F1
#
_entry.id   AF-A0A6S7IND9-F1
#
_cell.length_a   1.000
_cell.length_b   1.000
_cell.length_c   1.000
_cell.angle_alpha   90.00
_cell.angle_beta   90.00
_cell.angle_gamma   90.00
#
_symmetry.space_group_name_H-M   'P 1'
#
loop_
_entity.id
_entity.type
_entity.pdbx_description
1 polymer ?
#
loop_
_entity_poly.entity_id
_entity_poly.type
_entity_poly.pdbx_seq_one_letter_code
_entity_poly.pdbx_strand_id
1 'polypeptide(L)'
;MAVEDFEFGEDDNGIAYVSFKENPTKTRQGGLHITRRQQLPKMFATGEKRCPVSLFKEYLIRLPESLRTNGPFYLMPLSKTNPNNDVWFKVQNLGVHSIDKIMKTMIADTPLASSSKRLTNHSARKTLVKKLRSNNVERSSIMNVTGHRNEQSLNDYDEGNENEQRHISNLIGSSKSVSSFSKQKPMSMNMMNIAPPSAQQPSTSSGFQRVGFFPQNTFNHCNVVFNVGQGESSLSPKVKKRRYK
;
A
#
# COMPACT_ATOMS: atom_id res chain seq x y z
N MET A 1 8.30 6.78 24.27
CA MET A 1 7.37 7.81 23.78
C MET A 1 6.80 8.50 24.98
N ALA A 2 7.31 9.70 25.19
CA ALA A 2 6.98 10.59 26.27
C ALA A 2 6.51 11.92 25.69
N VAL A 3 5.96 12.82 26.51
CA VAL A 3 5.43 14.11 26.06
C VAL A 3 6.57 15.03 25.61
N GLU A 4 7.70 14.97 26.30
CA GLU A 4 8.96 15.65 25.99
C GLU A 4 9.65 15.15 24.70
N ASP A 5 9.17 14.05 24.10
CA ASP A 5 9.59 13.65 22.74
C ASP A 5 8.98 14.57 21.64
N PHE A 6 8.06 15.48 22.00
CA PHE A 6 7.36 16.37 21.06
C PHE A 6 7.70 17.84 21.30
N GLU A 7 7.92 18.58 20.21
CA GLU A 7 8.25 20.01 20.26
C GLU A 7 7.33 20.81 19.34
N PHE A 8 6.83 21.93 19.85
CA PHE A 8 6.11 22.92 19.05
C PHE A 8 7.11 23.85 18.34
N GLY A 9 6.76 24.28 17.14
CA GLY A 9 7.48 25.30 16.40
C GLY A 9 6.59 25.99 15.38
N GLU A 10 7.18 26.91 14.64
CA GLU A 10 6.54 27.70 13.59
C GLU A 10 7.51 27.73 12.40
N ASP A 11 7.00 27.69 11.17
CA ASP A 11 7.84 27.79 9.97
C ASP A 11 7.98 29.25 9.49
N ASP A 12 8.77 29.46 8.44
CA ASP A 12 9.05 30.80 7.88
C ASP A 12 7.79 31.51 7.34
N ASN A 13 6.66 30.79 7.20
CA ASN A 13 5.36 31.31 6.74
C ASN A 13 4.37 31.55 7.89
N GLY A 14 4.78 31.37 9.15
CA GLY A 14 3.91 31.47 10.32
C GLY A 14 3.05 30.22 10.59
N ILE A 15 3.35 29.08 9.96
CA ILE A 15 2.56 27.86 10.11
C ILE A 15 3.08 27.06 11.30
N ALA A 16 2.30 27.05 12.38
CA ALA A 16 2.58 26.24 13.55
C ALA A 16 2.66 24.74 13.22
N TYR A 17 3.64 24.04 13.79
CA TYR A 17 3.84 22.60 13.65
C TYR A 17 4.19 21.94 14.98
N VAL A 18 4.10 20.60 15.01
CA VAL A 18 4.68 19.75 16.06
C VAL A 18 5.66 18.78 15.41
N SER A 19 6.91 18.74 15.90
CA SER A 19 7.93 17.76 15.54
C SER A 19 8.05 16.66 16.59
N PHE A 20 8.32 15.43 16.16
CA PHE A 20 8.56 14.27 17.04
C PHE A 20 10.02 13.81 16.98
N LYS A 21 10.69 13.81 18.14
CA LYS A 21 12.03 13.29 18.37
C LYS A 21 11.97 11.77 18.56
N GLU A 22 12.14 11.03 17.47
CA GLU A 22 12.11 9.56 17.50
C GLU A 22 13.35 8.97 18.20
N ASN A 23 13.16 8.54 19.46
CA ASN A 23 14.07 7.66 20.20
C ASN A 23 14.40 6.36 19.43
N PRO A 24 15.52 5.67 19.70
CA PRO A 24 15.88 4.42 19.01
C PRO A 24 14.74 3.38 19.03
N THR A 25 14.45 2.79 17.86
CA THR A 25 13.36 1.83 17.69
C THR A 25 13.88 0.48 17.21
N LYS A 26 13.05 -0.57 17.33
CA LYS A 26 13.41 -1.94 16.89
C LYS A 26 13.94 -2.01 15.44
N THR A 27 13.45 -1.15 14.56
CA THR A 27 13.85 -1.06 13.14
C THR A 27 15.00 -0.10 12.88
N ARG A 28 15.36 0.75 13.86
CA ARG A 28 16.42 1.76 13.81
C ARG A 28 17.12 1.80 15.17
N GLN A 29 17.86 0.72 15.44
CA GLN A 29 18.61 0.50 16.69
C GLN A 29 19.74 1.54 16.86
N GLY A 30 20.10 1.82 18.12
CA GLY A 30 21.31 2.59 18.45
C GLY A 30 22.60 1.79 18.18
N GLY A 31 23.72 2.49 17.97
CA GLY A 31 25.04 1.89 17.72
C GLY A 31 25.94 2.81 16.89
N LEU A 32 27.11 2.33 16.45
CA LEU A 32 28.00 3.13 15.59
C LEU A 32 27.38 3.47 14.23
N HIS A 33 26.48 2.62 13.71
CA HIS A 33 25.92 2.76 12.36
C HIS A 33 24.46 3.25 12.36
N ILE A 34 24.14 4.27 13.15
CA ILE A 34 22.78 4.84 13.24
C ILE A 34 22.37 5.48 11.90
N THR A 35 21.39 4.88 11.24
CA THR A 35 20.64 5.55 10.17
C THR A 35 19.56 6.44 10.80
N ARG A 36 19.86 7.74 10.95
CA ARG A 36 18.83 8.75 11.27
C ARG A 36 17.85 8.86 10.09
N ARG A 37 16.56 9.17 10.32
CA ARG A 37 15.71 9.63 9.22
C ARG A 37 16.35 10.92 8.67
N GLN A 38 16.30 11.11 7.35
CA GLN A 38 16.78 12.34 6.72
C GLN A 38 15.99 13.57 7.20
N GLN A 39 14.72 13.38 7.58
CA GLN A 39 13.86 14.41 8.16
C GLN A 39 13.14 13.88 9.41
N LEU A 40 13.00 14.73 10.44
CA LEU A 40 12.17 14.43 11.59
C LEU A 40 10.69 14.48 11.20
N PRO A 41 9.84 13.57 11.70
CA PRO A 41 8.39 13.66 11.50
C PRO A 41 7.85 14.98 12.04
N LYS A 42 7.18 15.75 11.18
CA LYS A 42 6.42 16.97 11.52
C LYS A 42 4.94 16.78 11.17
N MET A 43 4.07 17.37 11.99
CA MET A 43 2.66 17.60 11.64
C MET A 43 2.39 19.11 11.69
N PHE A 44 1.91 19.67 10.58
CA PHE A 44 1.64 21.09 10.41
C PHE A 44 0.17 21.40 10.70
N ALA A 45 -0.11 22.63 11.13
CA ALA A 45 -1.47 23.12 11.30
C ALA A 45 -2.15 23.25 9.94
N THR A 46 -3.39 22.74 9.81
CA THR A 46 -4.14 22.77 8.54
C THR A 46 -5.30 23.77 8.55
N GLY A 47 -5.59 24.41 9.68
CA GLY A 47 -6.79 25.26 9.86
C GLY A 47 -8.13 24.50 9.87
N GLU A 48 -8.16 23.22 9.52
CA GLU A 48 -9.39 22.43 9.45
C GLU A 48 -9.91 21.95 10.81
N LYS A 49 -11.19 21.54 10.87
CA LYS A 49 -11.81 20.89 12.04
C LYS A 49 -11.05 19.66 12.57
N ARG A 50 -10.21 19.02 11.75
CA ARG A 50 -9.35 17.88 12.14
C ARG A 50 -7.85 18.23 12.05
N CYS A 51 -7.50 19.49 12.26
CA CYS A 51 -6.12 19.97 12.35
C CYS A 51 -5.31 19.14 13.38
N PRO A 52 -4.21 18.49 12.97
CA PRO A 52 -3.47 17.59 13.85
C PRO A 52 -2.79 18.34 15.01
N VAL A 53 -2.30 19.56 14.77
CA VAL A 53 -1.70 20.42 15.80
C VAL A 53 -2.74 20.84 16.84
N SER A 54 -3.96 21.20 16.41
CA SER A 54 -5.05 21.57 17.33
C SER A 54 -5.51 20.38 18.17
N LEU A 55 -5.67 19.20 17.55
CA LEU A 55 -6.01 17.97 18.26
C LEU A 55 -4.92 17.53 19.25
N PHE A 56 -3.64 17.77 18.93
CA PHE A 56 -2.52 17.50 19.82
C PHE A 56 -2.46 18.48 21.01
N LYS A 57 -2.70 19.78 20.77
CA LYS A 57 -2.83 20.79 21.85
C LYS A 57 -4.00 20.45 22.79
N GLU A 58 -5.16 20.13 22.24
CA GLU A 58 -6.32 19.67 23.02
C GLU A 58 -5.96 18.44 23.87
N TYR A 59 -5.31 17.43 23.27
CA TYR A 59 -4.86 16.24 23.99
C TYR A 59 -3.99 16.59 25.21
N LEU A 60 -3.00 17.49 25.06
CA LEU A 60 -2.15 17.92 26.18
C LEU A 60 -2.93 18.67 27.27
N ILE A 61 -3.87 19.55 26.91
CA ILE A 61 -4.73 20.25 27.87
C ILE A 61 -5.54 19.25 28.71
N ARG A 62 -5.99 18.15 28.09
CA ARG A 62 -6.73 17.07 28.76
C ARG A 62 -5.88 16.16 29.67
N LEU A 63 -4.55 16.30 29.67
CA LEU A 63 -3.69 15.55 30.60
C LEU A 63 -3.72 16.14 32.02
N PRO A 64 -3.49 15.31 33.06
CA PRO A 64 -3.15 15.78 34.39
C PRO A 64 -1.99 16.78 34.32
N GLU A 65 -2.08 17.87 35.09
CA GLU A 65 -1.14 18.99 35.00
C GLU A 65 0.34 18.57 35.13
N SER A 66 0.62 17.63 36.04
CA SER A 66 1.95 17.05 36.27
C SER A 66 2.54 16.29 35.07
N LEU A 67 1.73 15.94 34.06
CA LEU A 67 2.14 15.18 32.87
C LEU A 67 2.00 15.98 31.56
N ARG A 68 1.66 17.27 31.61
CA ARG A 68 1.47 18.11 30.41
C ARG A 68 2.76 18.42 29.64
N THR A 69 3.90 18.34 30.31
CA THR A 69 5.22 18.74 29.76
C THR A 69 6.26 17.62 29.82
N ASN A 70 6.10 16.65 30.71
CA ASN A 70 7.05 15.56 30.94
C ASN A 70 6.28 14.29 31.35
N GLY A 71 6.62 13.16 30.75
CA GLY A 71 6.13 11.84 31.17
C GLY A 71 5.42 11.06 30.07
N PRO A 72 4.72 9.96 30.42
CA PRO A 72 4.28 8.96 29.45
C PRO A 72 3.16 9.47 28.53
N PHE A 73 3.39 9.38 27.20
CA PHE A 73 2.45 9.89 26.20
C PHE A 73 1.15 9.07 26.08
N TYR A 74 1.12 7.81 26.49
CA TYR A 74 -0.11 7.02 26.47
C TYR A 74 -0.58 6.77 27.91
N LEU A 75 -1.68 7.43 28.29
CA LEU A 75 -2.28 7.33 29.61
C LEU A 75 -3.62 6.59 29.58
N MET A 76 -4.01 6.03 30.73
CA MET A 76 -5.30 5.39 30.94
C MET A 76 -6.43 6.44 30.97
N PRO A 77 -7.46 6.36 30.11
CA PRO A 77 -8.62 7.23 30.19
C PRO A 77 -9.38 7.08 31.51
N LEU A 78 -10.03 8.15 31.97
CA LEU A 78 -11.01 8.08 33.06
C LEU A 78 -12.26 7.35 32.58
N SER A 79 -12.75 6.41 33.39
CA SER A 79 -13.96 5.61 33.09
C SER A 79 -15.25 6.44 33.09
N LYS A 80 -15.21 7.63 33.69
CA LYS A 80 -16.26 8.65 33.64
C LYS A 80 -15.55 9.99 33.53
N THR A 81 -15.68 10.67 32.39
CA THR A 81 -15.29 12.07 32.24
C THR A 81 -16.44 12.93 32.75
N ASN A 82 -16.15 13.87 33.64
CA ASN A 82 -17.11 14.92 33.99
C ASN A 82 -17.00 15.98 32.88
N PRO A 83 -18.09 16.40 32.21
CA PRO A 83 -18.05 17.46 31.19
C PRO A 83 -17.42 18.77 31.67
N ASN A 84 -17.47 19.05 32.98
CA ASN A 84 -16.90 20.25 33.60
C ASN A 84 -15.45 20.05 34.09
N ASN A 85 -14.84 18.87 33.88
CA ASN A 85 -13.45 18.61 34.24
C ASN A 85 -12.58 18.57 32.97
N ASP A 86 -11.55 19.41 32.94
CA ASP A 86 -10.61 19.41 31.83
C ASP A 86 -9.72 18.16 31.78
N VAL A 87 -9.46 17.49 32.90
CA VAL A 87 -8.61 16.30 32.93
C VAL A 87 -9.39 15.05 32.54
N TRP A 88 -8.97 14.35 31.48
CA TRP A 88 -9.62 13.14 30.96
C TRP A 88 -8.83 11.84 31.21
N PHE A 89 -7.57 11.94 31.67
CA PHE A 89 -6.68 10.79 31.85
C PHE A 89 -6.24 10.64 33.30
N LYS A 90 -5.93 9.41 33.70
CA LYS A 90 -5.27 9.09 34.98
C LYS A 90 -3.76 9.27 34.85
N VAL A 91 -3.09 9.53 35.97
CA VAL A 91 -1.61 9.43 36.11
C VAL A 91 -1.23 7.94 36.13
N GLN A 92 -1.44 7.24 35.02
CA GLN A 92 -1.19 5.81 34.85
C GLN A 92 -0.95 5.48 33.38
N ASN A 93 0.19 4.83 33.10
CA ASN A 93 0.59 4.45 31.75
C ASN A 93 -0.37 3.41 31.14
N LEU A 94 -0.67 3.55 29.86
CA LEU A 94 -1.43 2.58 29.10
C LEU A 94 -0.50 1.43 28.63
N GLY A 95 -0.79 0.20 29.06
CA GLY A 95 0.00 -0.97 28.68
C GLY A 95 -0.07 -1.30 27.19
N VAL A 96 0.99 -1.94 26.65
CA VAL A 96 1.11 -2.26 25.21
C VAL A 96 -0.09 -3.03 24.64
N HIS A 97 -0.64 -4.00 25.38
CA HIS A 97 -1.82 -4.76 24.97
C HIS A 97 -3.11 -3.94 24.93
N SER A 98 -3.16 -2.80 25.63
CA SER A 98 -4.26 -1.84 25.53
C SER A 98 -4.03 -0.90 24.34
N ILE A 99 -2.79 -0.47 24.11
CA ILE A 99 -2.40 0.30 22.90
C ILE A 99 -2.76 -0.49 21.62
N ASP A 100 -2.43 -1.78 21.56
CA ASP A 100 -2.79 -2.70 20.44
C ASP A 100 -4.30 -2.83 20.20
N LYS A 101 -5.12 -2.47 21.19
CA LYS A 101 -6.59 -2.53 21.14
C LYS A 101 -7.24 -1.17 20.89
N ILE A 102 -6.51 -0.04 20.90
CA ILE A 102 -7.08 1.32 20.74
C ILE A 102 -8.05 1.40 19.56
N MET A 103 -7.64 0.97 18.36
CA MET A 103 -8.53 1.05 17.19
C MET A 103 -9.76 0.13 17.28
N LYS A 104 -9.70 -0.96 18.06
CA LYS A 104 -10.88 -1.82 18.34
C LYS A 104 -11.85 -1.15 19.32
N THR A 105 -11.33 -0.44 20.32
CA THR A 105 -12.15 0.33 21.26
C THR A 105 -12.81 1.51 20.54
N MET A 106 -12.06 2.26 19.73
CA MET A 106 -12.57 3.42 18.98
C MET A 106 -13.68 3.09 17.99
N ILE A 107 -13.70 1.89 17.39
CA ILE A 107 -14.75 1.49 16.44
C ILE A 107 -15.99 0.92 17.10
N ALA A 108 -15.91 0.44 18.35
CA ALA A 108 -16.94 -0.38 19.00
C ALA A 108 -18.31 0.31 19.03
N ASP A 109 -18.33 1.60 19.37
CA ASP A 109 -19.53 2.41 19.48
C ASP A 109 -19.81 3.22 18.19
N THR A 110 -19.40 2.70 17.03
CA THR A 110 -19.56 3.35 15.73
C THR A 110 -20.15 2.40 14.68
N PRO A 111 -20.75 2.89 13.58
CA PRO A 111 -21.21 2.04 12.47
C PRO A 111 -20.11 1.16 11.84
N LEU A 112 -18.83 1.44 12.10
CA LEU A 112 -17.71 0.63 11.64
C LEU A 112 -17.56 -0.69 12.39
N ALA A 113 -18.12 -0.84 13.59
CA ALA A 113 -18.16 -2.11 14.34
C ALA A 113 -18.85 -3.23 13.54
N SER A 114 -19.94 -2.89 12.85
CA SER A 114 -20.72 -3.80 12.00
C SER A 114 -20.12 -4.03 10.62
N SER A 115 -18.98 -3.40 10.29
CA SER A 115 -18.36 -3.56 8.97
C SER A 115 -17.71 -4.95 8.83
N SER A 116 -17.74 -5.52 7.63
CA SER A 116 -17.13 -6.83 7.33
C SER A 116 -15.60 -6.82 7.43
N LYS A 117 -14.96 -5.65 7.58
CA LYS A 117 -13.51 -5.49 7.61
C LYS A 117 -13.02 -5.36 9.04
N ARG A 118 -12.17 -6.30 9.47
CA ARG A 118 -11.50 -6.25 10.79
C ARG A 118 -10.48 -5.10 10.84
N LEU A 119 -10.93 -3.94 11.33
CA LEU A 119 -10.09 -2.77 11.56
C LEU A 119 -9.14 -2.98 12.77
N THR A 120 -7.89 -2.54 12.60
CA THR A 120 -6.79 -2.68 13.57
C THR A 120 -5.83 -1.50 13.43
N ASN A 121 -4.97 -1.23 14.44
CA ASN A 121 -3.98 -0.15 14.36
C ASN A 121 -3.14 -0.17 13.06
N HIS A 122 -2.82 -1.36 12.52
CA HIS A 122 -2.13 -1.49 11.24
C HIS A 122 -2.98 -1.04 10.04
N SER A 123 -4.31 -1.23 10.08
CA SER A 123 -5.25 -0.76 9.06
C SER A 123 -5.17 0.76 8.85
N ALA A 124 -4.97 1.54 9.92
CA ALA A 124 -4.75 2.99 9.79
C ALA A 124 -3.48 3.32 8.98
N ARG A 125 -2.38 2.58 9.22
CA ARG A 125 -1.15 2.71 8.42
C ARG A 125 -1.37 2.31 6.96
N LYS A 126 -2.13 1.23 6.69
CA LYS A 126 -2.51 0.84 5.32
C LYS A 126 -3.29 1.95 4.60
N THR A 127 -4.29 2.50 5.27
CA THR A 127 -5.12 3.59 4.71
C THR A 127 -4.29 4.85 4.43
N LEU A 128 -3.34 5.20 5.30
CA LEU A 128 -2.40 6.31 5.06
C LEU A 128 -1.57 6.08 3.79
N VAL A 129 -0.91 4.92 3.66
CA VAL A 129 -0.11 4.59 2.46
C VAL A 129 -0.96 4.66 1.20
N LYS A 130 -2.16 4.03 1.21
CA LYS A 130 -3.07 4.01 0.06
C LYS A 130 -3.57 5.42 -0.31
N LYS A 131 -3.88 6.28 0.66
CA LYS A 131 -4.30 7.67 0.39
C LYS A 131 -3.17 8.52 -0.17
N LEU A 132 -1.93 8.38 0.32
CA LEU A 132 -0.79 9.11 -0.23
C LEU A 132 -0.50 8.66 -1.67
N ARG A 133 -0.60 7.34 -1.95
CA ARG A 133 -0.49 6.77 -3.30
C ARG A 133 -1.52 7.35 -4.28
N SER A 134 -2.80 7.37 -3.89
CA SER A 134 -3.87 7.87 -4.76
C SER A 134 -3.82 9.39 -5.01
N ASN A 135 -2.96 10.12 -4.28
CA ASN A 135 -2.67 11.54 -4.50
C ASN A 135 -1.29 11.74 -5.17
N ASN A 136 -0.72 10.71 -5.79
CA ASN A 136 0.55 10.73 -6.52
C ASN A 136 1.76 11.19 -5.69
N VAL A 137 1.73 11.01 -4.36
CA VAL A 137 2.88 11.32 -3.49
C VAL A 137 4.01 10.32 -3.76
N GLU A 138 5.23 10.84 -3.91
CA GLU A 138 6.40 10.06 -4.28
C GLU A 138 6.72 8.95 -3.25
N ARG A 139 7.29 7.83 -3.73
CA ARG A 139 7.57 6.65 -2.91
C ARG A 139 8.51 6.97 -1.74
N SER A 140 9.54 7.80 -1.97
CA SER A 140 10.49 8.26 -0.95
C SER A 140 9.82 9.09 0.16
N SER A 141 8.94 10.02 -0.20
CA SER A 141 8.18 10.84 0.75
C SER A 141 7.24 9.98 1.60
N ILE A 142 6.59 8.98 1.00
CA ILE A 142 5.78 8.01 1.74
C ILE A 142 6.65 7.21 2.72
N MET A 143 7.85 6.75 2.34
CA MET A 143 8.78 6.10 3.28
C MET A 143 9.14 7.00 4.47
N ASN A 144 9.50 8.26 4.19
CA ASN A 144 9.93 9.23 5.20
C ASN A 144 8.84 9.50 6.24
N VAL A 145 7.59 9.65 5.81
CA VAL A 145 6.42 9.80 6.72
C VAL A 145 6.18 8.50 7.50
N THR A 146 6.09 7.37 6.79
CA THR A 146 5.64 6.09 7.38
C THR A 146 6.71 5.35 8.18
N GLY A 147 7.97 5.75 8.09
CA GLY A 147 9.11 5.18 8.82
C GLY A 147 9.65 3.87 8.25
N HIS A 148 9.43 3.60 6.96
CA HIS A 148 9.97 2.40 6.31
C HIS A 148 11.43 2.59 5.89
N ARG A 149 12.27 1.58 6.09
CA ARG A 149 13.71 1.60 5.73
C ARG A 149 13.95 1.35 4.24
N ASN A 150 13.06 0.62 3.56
CA ASN A 150 13.19 0.25 2.16
C ASN A 150 11.86 0.50 1.43
N GLU A 151 11.93 1.08 0.24
CA GLU A 151 10.80 1.40 -0.61
C GLU A 151 9.99 0.17 -1.05
N GLN A 152 10.65 -0.98 -1.19
CA GLN A 152 10.03 -2.25 -1.53
C GLN A 152 9.03 -2.71 -0.45
N SER A 153 9.25 -2.34 0.82
CA SER A 153 8.32 -2.66 1.92
C SER A 153 7.00 -1.86 1.87
N LEU A 154 6.87 -0.91 0.94
CA LEU A 154 5.58 -0.27 0.66
C LEU A 154 4.66 -1.16 -0.20
N ASN A 155 5.18 -2.20 -0.87
CA ASN A 155 4.37 -3.08 -1.74
C ASN A 155 3.42 -3.99 -0.94
N ASP A 156 3.71 -4.28 0.33
CA ASP A 156 2.80 -5.04 1.23
C ASP A 156 1.47 -4.29 1.54
N TYR A 157 1.41 -3.02 1.16
CA TYR A 157 0.23 -2.14 1.25
C TYR A 157 -0.50 -1.97 -0.08
N ASP A 158 0.04 -2.53 -1.17
CA ASP A 158 -0.53 -2.47 -2.52
C ASP A 158 -1.66 -3.50 -2.66
N GLU A 159 -2.79 -3.18 -2.03
CA GLU A 159 -4.06 -3.84 -2.31
C GLU A 159 -4.60 -3.26 -3.62
N GLY A 160 -4.16 -3.90 -4.72
CA GLY A 160 -4.35 -3.50 -6.10
C GLY A 160 -5.73 -2.91 -6.39
N ASN A 161 -5.73 -1.71 -6.96
CA ASN A 161 -6.92 -0.89 -7.11
C ASN A 161 -7.65 -1.21 -8.43
N GLU A 162 -8.93 -1.60 -8.36
CA GLU A 162 -9.74 -1.86 -9.56
C GLU A 162 -9.78 -0.64 -10.50
N ASN A 163 -9.74 0.58 -9.96
CA ASN A 163 -9.69 1.80 -10.78
C ASN A 163 -8.35 1.97 -11.51
N GLU A 164 -7.23 1.55 -10.92
CA GLU A 164 -5.92 1.54 -11.59
C GLU A 164 -5.88 0.43 -12.64
N GLN A 165 -6.41 -0.77 -12.34
CA GLN A 165 -6.56 -1.85 -13.32
C GLN A 165 -7.47 -1.43 -14.50
N ARG A 166 -8.58 -0.74 -14.23
CA ARG A 166 -9.46 -0.17 -15.25
C ARG A 166 -8.77 0.94 -16.05
N HIS A 167 -7.96 1.79 -15.42
CA HIS A 167 -7.17 2.80 -16.12
C HIS A 167 -6.12 2.16 -17.04
N ILE A 168 -5.37 1.16 -16.56
CA ILE A 168 -4.39 0.40 -17.35
C ILE A 168 -5.09 -0.34 -18.50
N SER A 169 -6.23 -1.00 -18.24
CA SER A 169 -7.05 -1.65 -19.26
C SER A 169 -7.54 -0.66 -20.31
N ASN A 170 -8.01 0.52 -19.89
CA ASN A 170 -8.40 1.60 -20.79
C ASN A 170 -7.22 2.14 -21.60
N LEU A 171 -6.00 2.24 -21.05
CA LEU A 171 -4.80 2.65 -21.79
C LEU A 171 -4.40 1.62 -22.85
N ILE A 172 -4.45 0.33 -22.52
CA ILE A 172 -4.14 -0.78 -23.44
C ILE A 172 -5.20 -0.89 -24.54
N GLY A 173 -6.48 -0.79 -24.18
CA GLY A 173 -7.62 -0.84 -25.12
C GLY A 173 -7.75 0.45 -25.95
N SER A 174 -7.32 1.59 -25.42
CA SER A 174 -7.21 2.86 -26.16
C SER A 174 -5.91 2.92 -26.95
N SER A 175 -5.69 1.91 -27.79
CA SER A 175 -4.88 2.08 -28.98
C SER A 175 -5.56 3.13 -29.86
N LYS A 176 -5.27 4.41 -29.60
CA LYS A 176 -5.52 5.47 -30.57
C LYS A 176 -4.75 5.06 -31.81
N SER A 177 -5.48 4.58 -32.82
CA SER A 177 -4.93 4.50 -34.17
C SER A 177 -4.47 5.91 -34.52
N VAL A 178 -3.16 6.10 -34.60
CA VAL A 178 -2.59 7.28 -35.24
C VAL A 178 -2.79 7.08 -36.74
N SER A 179 -4.04 7.16 -37.18
CA SER A 179 -4.44 7.25 -38.57
C SER A 179 -4.15 8.65 -39.09
N SER A 180 -2.88 9.05 -38.98
CA SER A 180 -2.32 10.13 -39.77
C SER A 180 -2.42 9.73 -41.23
N PHE A 181 -3.38 10.31 -41.94
CA PHE A 181 -3.69 10.02 -43.32
C PHE A 181 -2.44 10.14 -44.21
N SER A 182 -1.99 9.04 -44.79
CA SER A 182 -1.32 9.06 -46.09
C SER A 182 -2.01 8.05 -47.03
N LYS A 183 -2.58 8.57 -48.11
CA LYS A 183 -3.23 7.75 -49.15
C LYS A 183 -2.14 7.15 -50.03
N GLN A 184 -2.03 5.82 -50.09
CA GLN A 184 -1.42 5.14 -51.24
C GLN A 184 -2.29 3.95 -51.69
N LYS A 185 -2.30 3.71 -53.01
CA LYS A 185 -3.24 2.82 -53.71
C LYS A 185 -2.98 1.34 -53.40
N PRO A 186 -4.02 0.47 -53.44
CA PRO A 186 -3.81 -0.97 -53.56
C PRO A 186 -3.26 -1.30 -54.96
N MET A 187 -2.20 -2.10 -55.02
CA MET A 187 -1.80 -2.82 -56.24
C MET A 187 -2.45 -4.21 -56.23
N SER A 188 -3.11 -4.54 -57.33
CA SER A 188 -3.62 -5.89 -57.61
C SER A 188 -2.49 -6.80 -58.06
N MET A 189 -2.45 -8.05 -57.59
CA MET A 189 -1.73 -9.13 -58.26
C MET A 189 -2.54 -10.43 -58.24
N ASN A 190 -2.47 -11.14 -59.37
CA ASN A 190 -3.36 -12.24 -59.76
C ASN A 190 -3.22 -13.49 -58.88
N MET A 191 -4.31 -14.26 -58.80
CA MET A 191 -4.23 -15.68 -58.49
C MET A 191 -3.79 -16.47 -59.73
N MET A 192 -2.79 -17.34 -59.58
CA MET A 192 -2.65 -18.54 -60.41
C MET A 192 -2.65 -19.77 -59.51
N ASN A 193 -3.39 -20.77 -59.98
CA ASN A 193 -3.59 -22.07 -59.34
C ASN A 193 -2.59 -23.08 -59.93
N ILE A 194 -2.33 -24.20 -59.23
CA ILE A 194 -2.10 -25.57 -59.75
C ILE A 194 -1.36 -26.47 -58.72
N ALA A 195 -2.09 -27.50 -58.29
CA ALA A 195 -1.77 -28.89 -57.91
C ALA A 195 -0.42 -29.33 -57.24
N PRO A 196 -0.47 -30.35 -56.34
CA PRO A 196 0.70 -31.00 -55.70
C PRO A 196 1.25 -32.17 -56.55
N PRO A 197 2.44 -32.72 -56.19
CA PRO A 197 2.42 -34.11 -55.69
C PRO A 197 3.47 -34.51 -54.63
N SER A 198 3.02 -35.42 -53.75
CA SER A 198 3.65 -36.67 -53.28
C SER A 198 5.09 -36.75 -52.69
N ALA A 199 5.09 -37.26 -51.46
CA ALA A 199 6.16 -37.80 -50.62
C ALA A 199 7.32 -38.62 -51.25
N GLN A 200 8.49 -38.53 -50.61
CA GLN A 200 9.41 -39.65 -50.32
C GLN A 200 10.37 -39.32 -49.13
N GLN A 201 10.85 -40.37 -48.45
CA GLN A 201 11.85 -40.39 -47.38
C GLN A 201 12.83 -41.57 -47.67
N PRO A 202 13.92 -41.81 -46.91
CA PRO A 202 14.82 -40.91 -46.16
C PRO A 202 16.32 -41.18 -46.51
N SER A 203 17.27 -40.41 -45.96
CA SER A 203 18.60 -40.97 -45.59
C SER A 203 19.43 -40.07 -44.65
N THR A 204 20.30 -40.74 -43.91
CA THR A 204 21.14 -40.30 -42.80
C THR A 204 22.36 -39.45 -43.19
N SER A 205 22.78 -38.50 -42.35
CA SER A 205 24.10 -38.53 -41.68
C SER A 205 24.28 -37.40 -40.65
N SER A 206 25.29 -37.54 -39.79
CA SER A 206 25.47 -36.81 -38.53
C SER A 206 26.44 -35.62 -38.61
N GLY A 207 26.12 -34.54 -37.88
CA GLY A 207 27.08 -33.46 -37.59
C GLY A 207 26.61 -32.51 -36.47
N PHE A 208 27.40 -32.38 -35.40
CA PHE A 208 27.26 -31.33 -34.37
C PHE A 208 27.67 -29.96 -35.00
N GLN A 209 27.22 -28.77 -34.57
CA GLN A 209 27.09 -28.25 -33.19
C GLN A 209 26.12 -27.02 -33.10
N ARG A 210 25.91 -26.47 -31.89
CA ARG A 210 24.82 -25.53 -31.47
C ARG A 210 25.40 -24.58 -30.37
N VAL A 211 24.93 -23.37 -30.01
CA VAL A 211 23.72 -22.51 -30.17
C VAL A 211 24.21 -21.03 -30.19
N GLY A 212 23.55 -19.98 -30.72
CA GLY A 212 22.31 -19.83 -31.51
C GLY A 212 21.74 -18.39 -31.47
N PHE A 213 20.89 -18.05 -32.45
CA PHE A 213 20.10 -16.81 -32.52
C PHE A 213 18.69 -17.06 -31.94
N PHE A 214 18.06 -16.04 -31.35
CA PHE A 214 16.65 -16.15 -30.88
C PHE A 214 15.69 -16.18 -32.08
N PRO A 215 14.84 -17.21 -32.24
CA PRO A 215 13.79 -17.18 -33.25
C PRO A 215 12.59 -16.34 -32.76
N GLN A 216 12.14 -15.41 -33.60
CA GLN A 216 10.80 -14.84 -33.47
C GLN A 216 9.77 -15.94 -33.77
N ASN A 217 8.83 -16.18 -32.86
CA ASN A 217 7.77 -17.15 -33.08
C ASN A 217 6.65 -16.53 -33.93
N THR A 218 6.66 -16.80 -35.23
CA THR A 218 5.62 -16.35 -36.16
C THR A 218 4.57 -17.45 -36.33
N PHE A 219 3.37 -17.24 -35.79
CA PHE A 219 2.26 -18.19 -35.88
C PHE A 219 1.45 -17.95 -37.17
N ASN A 220 1.54 -18.87 -38.12
CA ASN A 220 0.72 -18.86 -39.33
C ASN A 220 -0.12 -20.14 -39.40
N HIS A 221 -1.42 -20.02 -39.72
CA HIS A 221 -2.40 -21.10 -39.83
C HIS A 221 -2.68 -21.93 -38.55
N CYS A 222 -2.67 -21.29 -37.36
CA CYS A 222 -3.19 -21.94 -36.15
C CYS A 222 -4.72 -21.84 -36.10
N ASN A 223 -5.42 -22.98 -36.24
CA ASN A 223 -6.84 -23.08 -35.95
C ASN A 223 -7.05 -23.52 -34.49
N VAL A 224 -7.75 -22.72 -33.69
CA VAL A 224 -7.89 -22.94 -32.24
C VAL A 224 -9.33 -23.38 -31.92
N VAL A 225 -9.48 -24.65 -31.52
CA VAL A 225 -10.78 -25.22 -31.14
C VAL A 225 -10.92 -25.24 -29.63
N PHE A 226 -11.97 -24.61 -29.12
CA PHE A 226 -12.30 -24.61 -27.68
C PHE A 226 -13.35 -25.66 -27.37
N ASN A 227 -12.93 -26.82 -26.88
CA ASN A 227 -13.86 -27.81 -26.33
C ASN A 227 -14.27 -27.39 -24.91
N VAL A 228 -15.44 -26.75 -24.79
CA VAL A 228 -16.08 -26.45 -23.50
C VAL A 228 -16.75 -27.72 -22.99
N GLY A 229 -15.99 -28.54 -22.26
CA GLY A 229 -16.54 -29.70 -21.56
C GLY A 229 -17.49 -29.28 -20.45
N GLN A 230 -18.77 -29.66 -20.54
CA GLN A 230 -19.70 -29.59 -19.41
C GLN A 230 -19.33 -30.67 -18.40
N GLY A 231 -18.54 -30.29 -17.39
CA GLY A 231 -18.21 -31.15 -16.26
C GLY A 231 -19.11 -30.88 -15.07
N GLU A 232 -20.20 -31.64 -14.92
CA GLU A 232 -20.79 -31.83 -13.60
C GLU A 232 -19.82 -32.67 -12.74
N SER A 233 -19.60 -32.26 -11.49
CA SER A 233 -19.99 -33.05 -10.30
C SER A 233 -19.16 -32.78 -9.04
N SER A 234 -19.87 -32.88 -7.91
CA SER A 234 -19.39 -33.32 -6.60
C SER A 234 -18.55 -32.37 -5.71
N LEU A 235 -18.94 -32.36 -4.43
CA LEU A 235 -18.32 -31.64 -3.32
C LEU A 235 -17.44 -32.58 -2.48
N SER A 236 -16.48 -31.97 -1.77
CA SER A 236 -15.82 -32.39 -0.50
C SER A 236 -14.34 -32.84 -0.60
N PRO A 237 -13.56 -32.80 0.51
CA PRO A 237 -13.60 -31.88 1.67
C PRO A 237 -12.26 -31.13 1.90
N LYS A 238 -12.29 -30.02 2.66
CA LYS A 238 -11.10 -29.20 2.97
C LYS A 238 -10.19 -29.83 4.04
N VAL A 239 -8.91 -30.04 3.71
CA VAL A 239 -7.86 -30.45 4.67
C VAL A 239 -7.48 -29.27 5.60
N LYS A 240 -7.57 -29.48 6.92
CA LYS A 240 -7.13 -28.51 7.93
C LYS A 240 -5.60 -28.53 8.07
N LYS A 241 -4.91 -27.43 7.76
CA LYS A 241 -3.48 -27.28 8.14
C LYS A 241 -3.36 -26.95 9.64
N ARG A 242 -2.58 -27.76 10.35
CA ARG A 242 -2.25 -27.55 11.78
C ARG A 242 -1.39 -26.31 11.97
N ARG A 243 -1.60 -25.62 13.09
CA ARG A 243 -0.79 -24.49 13.56
C ARG A 243 0.12 -25.01 14.67
N TYR A 244 1.44 -24.96 14.48
CA TYR A 244 2.39 -25.24 15.56
C TYR A 244 2.40 -24.08 16.56
N LYS A 245 2.68 -24.43 17.83
CA LYS A 245 2.81 -23.48 18.94
C LYS A 245 4.18 -22.82 18.92
#